data_AF-A0A8T6GGZ9-F1
#
_entry.id   AF-A0A8T6GGZ9-F1
#
_cell.length_a   1.000
_cell.length_b   1.000
_cell.length_c   1.000
_cell.angle_alpha   90.00
_cell.angle_beta   90.00
_cell.angle_gamma   90.00
#
_symmetry.space_group_name_H-M   'P 1'
#
loop_
_entity.id
_entity.type
_entity.pdbx_description
1 polymer ?
#
loop_
_entity_poly.entity_id
_entity_poly.type
_entity_poly.pdbx_seq_one_letter_code
_entity_poly.pdbx_strand_id
1 'polypeptide(L)'
;MAVADKPSGDPESKYSRLKLRRQPKDHLVEGHAWPEGRLRRSSPKEVLLVQELVKRLRAAMGDRGLEEIEELSGVNKTSISRLLRGESWGTLPVIARLERVLGEDLWGTEHRKPQ
;
A
#
# COMPACT_ATOMS: atom_id res chain seq x y z
N MET A 1 2.84 -0.44 -49.70
CA MET A 1 2.38 -1.36 -48.63
C MET A 1 2.91 -0.82 -47.32
N ALA A 2 2.02 -0.50 -46.38
CA ALA A 2 2.34 0.18 -45.13
C ALA A 2 3.18 -0.70 -44.19
N VAL A 3 4.29 -0.14 -43.69
CA VAL A 3 5.10 -0.71 -42.62
C VAL A 3 4.37 -0.40 -41.31
N ALA A 4 3.91 -1.45 -40.62
CA ALA A 4 3.26 -1.29 -39.33
C ALA A 4 4.29 -0.83 -38.29
N ASP A 5 4.16 0.44 -37.88
CA ASP A 5 4.91 1.02 -36.79
C ASP A 5 4.42 0.39 -35.48
N LYS A 6 5.25 -0.46 -34.87
CA LYS A 6 4.97 -0.99 -33.52
C LYS A 6 5.32 0.12 -32.53
N PRO A 7 4.43 0.50 -31.60
CA PRO A 7 4.82 1.42 -30.54
C PRO A 7 5.81 0.70 -29.63
N SER A 8 7.10 1.00 -29.79
CA SER A 8 8.16 0.62 -28.86
C SER A 8 8.08 1.52 -27.63
N GLY A 9 7.10 1.23 -26.77
CA GLY A 9 7.08 1.70 -25.39
C GLY A 9 7.51 0.56 -24.51
N ASP A 10 8.71 0.64 -23.94
CA ASP A 10 9.15 -0.27 -22.90
C ASP A 10 8.08 -0.30 -21.77
N PRO A 11 7.44 -1.45 -21.50
CA PRO A 11 6.41 -1.56 -20.47
C PRO A 11 6.96 -1.31 -19.06
N GLU A 12 8.27 -1.26 -18.84
CA GLU A 12 8.87 -0.85 -17.56
C GLU A 12 9.04 0.67 -17.42
N SER A 13 9.09 1.41 -18.54
CA SER A 13 9.24 2.87 -18.59
C SER A 13 8.03 3.64 -18.00
N LYS A 14 6.85 3.01 -17.96
CA LYS A 14 5.67 3.55 -17.25
C LYS A 14 5.80 3.49 -15.73
N TYR A 15 6.60 2.58 -15.19
CA TYR A 15 6.76 2.40 -13.75
C TYR A 15 7.96 3.17 -13.18
N SER A 16 8.98 3.46 -14.01
CA SER A 16 10.16 4.24 -13.60
C SER A 16 9.85 5.71 -13.31
N ARG A 17 8.72 6.23 -13.83
CA ARG A 17 8.19 7.59 -13.57
C ARG A 17 7.06 7.64 -12.55
N LEU A 18 6.63 6.52 -11.97
CA LEU A 18 5.79 6.52 -10.77
C LEU A 18 6.65 6.88 -9.54
N LYS A 19 7.28 8.06 -9.58
CA LYS A 19 7.27 8.90 -8.38
C LYS A 19 5.79 9.13 -8.12
N LEU A 20 5.17 8.28 -7.32
CA LEU A 20 3.87 8.54 -6.70
C LEU A 20 4.09 9.78 -5.84
N ARG A 21 4.08 10.95 -6.48
CA ARG A 21 4.50 12.24 -5.88
C ARG A 21 3.60 12.60 -4.71
N ARG A 22 2.38 12.08 -4.73
CA ARG A 22 1.36 12.23 -3.71
C ARG A 22 1.38 11.03 -2.78
N GLN A 23 1.17 11.31 -1.50
CA GLN A 23 1.02 10.28 -0.50
C GLN A 23 -0.35 9.63 -0.66
N PRO A 24 -0.52 8.34 -0.30
CA PRO A 24 -1.81 7.66 -0.39
C PRO A 24 -3.00 8.48 0.17
N LYS A 25 -2.81 9.16 1.30
CA LYS A 25 -3.85 10.00 1.92
C LYS A 25 -4.30 11.19 1.06
N ASP A 26 -3.44 11.71 0.18
CA ASP A 26 -3.73 12.88 -0.67
C ASP A 26 -4.72 12.55 -1.81
N HIS A 27 -5.06 11.27 -1.96
CA HIS A 27 -6.00 10.76 -2.95
C HIS A 27 -7.44 10.70 -2.44
N LEU A 28 -7.69 11.08 -1.18
CA LEU A 28 -9.02 11.19 -0.61
C LEU A 28 -9.81 12.35 -1.23
N VAL A 29 -11.12 12.16 -1.31
CA VAL A 29 -12.08 13.25 -1.50
C VAL A 29 -11.99 14.18 -0.28
N GLU A 30 -12.09 15.48 -0.51
CA GLU A 30 -12.03 16.49 0.55
C GLU A 30 -13.09 16.22 1.63
N GLY A 31 -12.71 16.41 2.90
CA GLY A 31 -13.57 16.13 4.05
C GLY A 31 -13.62 14.66 4.50
N HIS A 32 -13.02 13.73 3.76
CA HIS A 32 -12.92 12.33 4.18
C HIS A 32 -11.65 12.05 4.99
N ALA A 33 -11.71 11.09 5.92
CA ALA A 33 -10.60 10.67 6.76
C ALA A 33 -9.94 9.39 6.23
N TRP A 34 -8.62 9.29 6.38
CA TRP A 34 -7.88 8.06 6.07
C TRP A 34 -7.94 7.07 7.24
N PRO A 35 -8.01 5.74 7.00
CA PRO A 35 -8.16 5.03 5.72
C PRO A 35 -9.61 4.75 5.29
N GLU A 36 -10.64 5.15 6.04
CA GLU A 36 -12.05 4.78 5.79
C GLU A 36 -12.70 5.60 4.66
N GLY A 37 -12.07 6.71 4.30
CA GLY A 37 -12.58 7.71 3.40
C GLY A 37 -12.68 7.28 1.94
N ARG A 38 -13.50 8.02 1.18
CA ARG A 38 -13.66 7.79 -0.25
C ARG A 38 -12.47 8.34 -1.02
N LEU A 39 -11.88 7.54 -1.90
CA LEU A 39 -10.85 7.99 -2.84
C LEU A 39 -11.48 8.74 -4.02
N ARG A 40 -10.74 9.70 -4.59
CA ARG A 40 -11.12 10.40 -5.82
C ARG A 40 -11.25 9.40 -6.98
N ARG A 41 -12.16 9.67 -7.92
CA ARG A 41 -12.38 8.82 -9.11
C ARG A 41 -11.12 8.66 -9.98
N SER A 42 -10.24 9.66 -9.97
CA SER A 42 -8.97 9.66 -10.72
C SER A 42 -7.80 9.03 -9.96
N SER A 43 -8.04 8.45 -8.77
CA SER A 43 -6.96 7.87 -7.97
C SER A 43 -6.44 6.59 -8.61
N PRO A 44 -5.10 6.36 -8.60
CA PRO A 44 -4.51 5.11 -9.05
C PRO A 44 -5.06 3.92 -8.25
N LYS A 45 -5.14 2.76 -8.89
CA LYS A 45 -5.65 1.53 -8.24
C LYS A 45 -4.76 1.08 -7.08
N GLU A 46 -3.48 1.40 -7.15
CA GLU A 46 -2.48 1.14 -6.12
C GLU A 46 -2.86 1.82 -4.79
N VAL A 47 -3.55 2.97 -4.82
CA VAL A 47 -4.02 3.64 -3.59
C VAL A 47 -5.09 2.81 -2.89
N LEU A 48 -5.97 2.13 -3.65
CA LEU A 48 -6.98 1.23 -3.07
C LEU A 48 -6.29 0.07 -2.34
N LEU A 49 -5.22 -0.48 -2.92
CA LEU A 49 -4.44 -1.55 -2.30
C LEU A 49 -3.81 -1.08 -0.98
N VAL A 50 -3.19 0.10 -0.97
CA VAL A 50 -2.61 0.66 0.27
C VAL A 50 -3.69 0.96 1.30
N GLN A 51 -4.84 1.48 0.88
CA GLN A 51 -5.97 1.76 1.77
C GLN A 51 -6.45 0.47 2.44
N GLU A 52 -6.63 -0.59 1.68
CA GLU A 52 -7.11 -1.87 2.20
C GLU A 52 -6.06 -2.55 3.09
N LEU A 53 -4.78 -2.50 2.69
CA LEU A 53 -3.67 -2.97 3.51
C LEU A 53 -3.64 -2.27 4.87
N VAL A 54 -3.85 -0.95 4.91
CA VAL A 54 -3.87 -0.21 6.18
C VAL A 54 -5.05 -0.60 7.06
N LYS A 55 -6.24 -0.86 6.49
CA LYS A 55 -7.39 -1.36 7.26
C LYS A 55 -7.09 -2.73 7.86
N ARG A 56 -6.54 -3.65 7.06
CA ARG A 56 -6.13 -4.98 7.52
C ARG A 56 -5.05 -4.89 8.59
N LEU A 57 -4.07 -4.01 8.42
CA LEU A 57 -3.03 -3.78 9.42
C LEU A 57 -3.61 -3.27 10.75
N ARG A 58 -4.56 -2.31 10.71
CA ARG A 58 -5.25 -1.83 11.93
C ARG A 58 -6.01 -2.95 12.63
N ALA A 59 -6.73 -3.77 11.87
CA ALA A 59 -7.46 -4.91 12.42
C ALA A 59 -6.51 -5.96 13.02
N ALA A 60 -5.44 -6.30 12.30
CA ALA A 60 -4.43 -7.27 12.72
C ALA A 60 -3.66 -6.83 13.97
N MET A 61 -3.36 -5.52 14.09
CA MET A 61 -2.74 -5.00 15.30
C MET A 61 -3.62 -5.18 16.53
N GLY A 62 -4.95 -5.03 16.39
CA GLY A 62 -5.88 -5.07 17.52
C GLY A 62 -5.52 -3.99 18.55
N ASP A 63 -5.39 -4.40 19.81
CA ASP A 63 -5.02 -3.49 20.91
C ASP A 63 -3.49 -3.29 21.07
N ARG A 64 -2.67 -3.92 20.22
CA ARG A 64 -1.21 -3.84 20.31
C ARG A 64 -0.69 -2.45 19.96
N GLY A 65 0.24 -1.96 20.78
CA GLY A 65 0.91 -0.67 20.58
C GLY A 65 1.96 -0.71 19.47
N LEU A 66 2.36 0.46 18.97
CA LEU A 66 3.39 0.53 17.93
C LEU A 66 4.77 0.08 18.43
N GLU A 67 5.08 0.34 19.70
CA GLU A 67 6.30 -0.12 20.37
C GLU A 67 6.41 -1.65 20.35
N GLU A 68 5.33 -2.35 20.74
CA GLU A 68 5.28 -3.81 20.74
C GLU A 68 5.48 -4.37 19.33
N ILE A 69 4.81 -3.80 18.32
CA ILE A 69 4.97 -4.25 16.94
C ILE A 69 6.38 -3.98 16.41
N GLU A 70 7.02 -2.86 16.79
CA GLU A 70 8.41 -2.57 16.44
C GLU A 70 9.36 -3.62 17.02
N GLU A 71 9.21 -3.97 18.30
CA GLU A 71 10.03 -4.98 18.97
C GLU A 71 9.88 -6.37 18.31
N LEU A 72 8.65 -6.77 17.99
CA LEU A 72 8.39 -8.07 17.35
C LEU A 72 8.88 -8.13 15.90
N SER A 73 8.58 -7.09 15.10
CA SER A 73 8.83 -7.10 13.65
C SER A 73 10.20 -6.59 13.23
N GLY A 74 10.88 -5.84 14.10
CA GLY A 74 12.06 -5.05 13.76
C GLY A 74 11.78 -3.95 12.72
N VAL A 75 10.51 -3.59 12.50
CA VAL A 75 10.11 -2.45 11.65
C VAL A 75 9.94 -1.23 12.53
N ASN A 76 10.62 -0.14 12.19
CA ASN A 76 10.57 1.06 13.01
C ASN A 76 9.14 1.60 13.18
N LYS A 77 8.76 1.97 14.41
CA LYS A 77 7.39 2.49 14.69
C LYS A 77 7.02 3.72 13.90
N THR A 78 7.98 4.56 13.53
CA THR A 78 7.74 5.72 12.65
C THR A 78 7.33 5.28 11.25
N SER A 79 7.96 4.22 10.72
CA SER A 79 7.58 3.64 9.43
C SER A 79 6.18 3.05 9.47
N ILE A 80 5.83 2.33 10.55
CA ILE A 80 4.50 1.78 10.76
C ILE A 80 3.46 2.91 10.88
N SER A 81 3.74 3.93 11.68
CA SER A 81 2.87 5.11 11.87
C SER A 81 2.62 5.86 10.56
N ARG A 82 3.66 6.10 9.75
CA ARG A 82 3.53 6.73 8.43
C ARG A 82 2.68 5.90 7.48
N LEU A 83 2.85 4.58 7.49
CA LEU A 83 2.01 3.68 6.70
C LEU A 83 0.54 3.77 7.15
N LEU A 84 0.27 3.66 8.45
CA LEU A 84 -1.08 3.75 9.03
C LEU A 84 -1.78 5.09 8.76
N ARG A 85 -1.01 6.17 8.64
CA ARG A 85 -1.48 7.53 8.31
C ARG A 85 -1.62 7.78 6.80
N GLY A 86 -1.22 6.82 5.95
CA GLY A 86 -1.24 6.99 4.50
C GLY A 86 -0.19 7.99 3.99
N GLU A 87 0.89 8.20 4.74
CA GLU A 87 2.02 9.09 4.42
C GLU A 87 3.14 8.36 3.68
N SER A 88 3.07 7.03 3.65
CA SER A 88 3.99 6.14 2.96
C SER A 88 3.21 5.07 2.21
N TRP A 89 3.77 4.62 1.09
CA TRP A 89 3.24 3.49 0.31
C TRP A 89 3.52 2.13 0.95
N GLY A 90 4.39 2.10 1.97
CA GLY A 90 4.96 0.86 2.47
C GLY A 90 5.95 0.27 1.48
N THR A 91 6.67 -0.76 1.92
CA THR A 91 7.58 -1.52 1.07
C THR A 91 7.32 -3.00 1.30
N LEU A 92 7.58 -3.84 0.29
CA LEU A 92 7.40 -5.28 0.42
C LEU A 92 8.13 -5.88 1.64
N PRO A 93 9.39 -5.50 1.97
CA PRO A 93 10.03 -6.00 3.18
C PRO A 93 9.34 -5.59 4.48
N VAL A 94 8.75 -4.39 4.55
CA VAL A 94 7.98 -3.95 5.71
C VAL A 94 6.72 -4.80 5.86
N ILE A 95 5.97 -4.97 4.78
CA ILE A 95 4.71 -5.73 4.78
C ILE A 95 4.98 -7.18 5.21
N ALA A 96 5.95 -7.85 4.59
CA ALA A 96 6.29 -9.24 4.90
C ALA A 96 6.74 -9.46 6.36
N ARG A 97 7.41 -8.48 6.98
CA ARG A 97 7.78 -8.55 8.40
C ARG A 97 6.56 -8.40 9.31
N LEU A 98 5.66 -7.49 8.97
CA LEU A 98 4.42 -7.29 9.71
C LEU A 98 3.52 -8.52 9.63
N GLU A 99 3.30 -9.08 8.43
CA GLU A 99 2.50 -10.31 8.23
C GLU A 99 3.05 -11.46 9.08
N ARG A 100 4.37 -11.66 9.10
CA ARG A 100 5.01 -12.74 9.86
C ARG A 100 4.72 -12.65 11.37
N VAL A 101 4.75 -11.45 11.95
CA VAL A 101 4.58 -11.29 13.41
C VAL A 101 3.13 -11.13 13.82
N LEU A 102 2.29 -10.63 12.92
CA LEU A 102 0.87 -10.48 13.16
C LEU A 102 0.11 -11.78 12.90
N GLY A 103 0.66 -12.68 12.07
CA GLY A 103 0.02 -13.94 11.69
C GLY A 103 -1.12 -13.75 10.67
N GLU A 104 -1.15 -12.60 9.99
CA GLU A 104 -2.25 -12.17 9.12
C GLU A 104 -1.76 -11.88 7.70
N ASP A 105 -2.60 -12.14 6.70
CA ASP A 105 -2.37 -11.77 5.30
C ASP A 105 -2.84 -10.32 5.09
N LEU A 106 -1.88 -9.38 5.06
CA LEU A 106 -2.16 -7.96 4.92
C LEU A 106 -2.41 -7.58 3.46
N TRP A 107 -1.83 -8.32 2.52
CA TRP A 107 -2.03 -8.09 1.08
C TRP A 107 -3.43 -8.52 0.61
N GLY A 108 -4.01 -9.51 1.27
CA GLY A 108 -5.34 -10.05 0.98
C GLY A 108 -5.28 -11.25 0.03
N THR A 109 -6.08 -12.27 0.35
CA THR A 109 -6.07 -13.55 -0.38
C THR A 109 -6.65 -13.46 -1.80
N GLU A 110 -7.36 -12.38 -2.13
CA GLU A 110 -7.95 -12.18 -3.46
C GLU A 110 -6.92 -12.21 -4.62
N HIS A 111 -5.63 -12.08 -4.34
CA HIS A 111 -4.56 -12.09 -5.35
C HIS A 111 -3.75 -13.39 -5.35
N ARG A 112 -4.01 -14.30 -4.40
CA ARG A 112 -3.34 -15.59 -4.31
C ARG A 112 -3.99 -16.57 -5.29
N LYS A 113 -3.27 -16.99 -6.34
CA LYS A 113 -3.71 -18.15 -7.12
C LYS A 113 -3.64 -19.39 -6.21
N PRO A 114 -4.66 -20.27 -6.20
CA PRO A 114 -4.53 -21.56 -5.54
C PRO A 114 -3.34 -22.30 -6.16
N GLN A 115 -2.48 -22.84 -5.31
CA GLN A 115 -1.37 -23.70 -5.72
C GLN A 115 -1.88 -25.08 -6.07
#